data_AF-A0A945ZEX5-F1
#
_entry.id   AF-A0A945ZEX5-F1
#
_cell.length_a   1.000
_cell.length_b   1.000
_cell.length_c   1.000
_cell.angle_alpha   90.00
_cell.angle_beta   90.00
_cell.angle_gamma   90.00
#
_symmetry.space_group_name_H-M   'P 1'
#
loop_
_entity.id
_entity.type
_entity.pdbx_description
1 polymer ?
#
loop_
_entity_poly.entity_id
_entity_poly.type
_entity_poly.pdbx_seq_one_letter_code
_entity_poly.pdbx_strand_id
1 'polypeptide(L)'
;MSENDNMDWEDDYGASRRRLIPHIGRFGFIGLVTVIGAVALYYLAGMVLVHRISDDIEFQASVPAPGASRAVAISAALIERETDRNRWTANDPIMLPGHLLDNMPNFQQGIIYALSRFVIEMADHIGRSRGSSEVDPDLDKAAGLLKYPGNIWIFDFSTSLAPTASSEAQYRAARRSLLAYNDRLVSGQAIFERRADNLQATLERITADLGSSSAVIDQHLASPPPFIDTQADNIFYNVKGRLYGYYLLLRELGADYGKVMTDRDLSRIWGQMLDSLRSAAMLDPLVVVNGAPDGLYLPSHLAVQGFYLLRARTQLREIVNVLQK
;
A
#
# COMPACT_ATOMS: atom_id res chain seq x y z
N MET A 1 -81.53 -63.15 -24.35
CA MET A 1 -80.99 -63.88 -25.51
C MET A 1 -80.32 -62.82 -26.37
N SER A 2 -79.00 -62.65 -26.37
CA SER A 2 -77.90 -63.56 -26.07
C SER A 2 -76.78 -62.86 -25.30
N GLU A 3 -76.18 -63.60 -24.38
CA GLU A 3 -74.83 -63.38 -23.85
C GLU A 3 -73.82 -63.17 -24.98
N ASN A 4 -72.78 -62.38 -24.70
CA ASN A 4 -71.46 -62.73 -25.17
C ASN A 4 -70.46 -62.44 -24.05
N ASP A 5 -70.12 -63.53 -23.39
CA ASP A 5 -68.98 -63.75 -22.54
C ASP A 5 -67.71 -63.68 -23.41
N ASN A 6 -66.69 -62.93 -22.98
CA ASN A 6 -65.30 -63.33 -23.21
C ASN A 6 -64.32 -62.45 -22.42
N MET A 7 -63.88 -63.04 -21.31
CA MET A 7 -62.48 -63.39 -21.06
C MET A 7 -61.53 -62.27 -20.60
N ASP A 8 -61.42 -62.22 -19.27
CA ASP A 8 -60.26 -61.70 -18.53
C ASP A 8 -58.95 -62.29 -19.04
N TRP A 9 -58.01 -61.40 -19.32
CA TRP A 9 -56.58 -61.70 -19.32
C TRP A 9 -55.92 -60.77 -18.31
N GLU A 10 -55.82 -61.22 -17.07
CA GLU A 10 -54.73 -60.83 -16.20
C GLU A 10 -53.42 -61.22 -16.88
N ASP A 11 -52.68 -60.23 -17.38
CA ASP A 11 -51.24 -60.31 -17.62
C ASP A 11 -50.63 -58.93 -17.34
N ASP A 12 -50.56 -58.64 -16.05
CA ASP A 12 -49.28 -58.42 -15.38
C ASP A 12 -48.21 -57.61 -16.13
N TYR A 13 -48.47 -56.33 -16.40
CA TYR A 13 -47.41 -55.32 -16.52
C TYR A 13 -47.80 -54.02 -15.81
N GLY A 14 -48.13 -54.17 -14.53
CA GLY A 14 -48.00 -53.09 -13.56
C GLY A 14 -46.53 -52.73 -13.36
N ALA A 15 -45.90 -52.12 -14.38
CA ALA A 15 -44.60 -51.50 -14.22
C ALA A 15 -44.78 -50.31 -13.27
N SER A 16 -44.68 -50.58 -11.97
CA SER A 16 -44.45 -49.56 -10.97
C SER A 16 -43.20 -48.80 -11.40
N ARG A 17 -43.37 -47.64 -12.05
CA ARG A 17 -42.32 -46.62 -12.14
C ARG A 17 -42.11 -46.13 -10.72
N ARG A 18 -41.40 -46.93 -9.92
CA ARG A 18 -40.71 -46.47 -8.71
C ARG A 18 -39.85 -45.32 -9.21
N ARG A 19 -40.26 -44.10 -8.87
CA ARG A 19 -39.43 -42.90 -8.96
C ARG A 19 -38.24 -43.13 -8.05
N LEU A 20 -37.26 -43.87 -8.53
CA LEU A 20 -35.95 -43.98 -7.92
C LEU A 20 -35.14 -42.81 -8.44
N ILE A 21 -34.55 -42.08 -7.48
CA ILE A 21 -33.55 -41.01 -7.54
C ILE A 21 -34.14 -39.60 -7.24
N PRO A 22 -33.58 -38.79 -6.31
CA PRO A 22 -32.29 -38.92 -5.58
C PRO A 22 -32.37 -38.61 -4.06
N HIS A 23 -32.17 -39.60 -3.18
CA HIS A 23 -31.69 -39.28 -1.81
C HIS A 23 -30.21 -38.83 -1.80
N ILE A 24 -29.49 -39.06 -2.90
CA ILE A 24 -28.11 -38.60 -3.11
C ILE A 24 -28.02 -37.07 -3.28
N GLY A 25 -29.09 -36.42 -3.77
CA GLY A 25 -29.10 -34.98 -4.04
C GLY A 25 -29.21 -34.12 -2.78
N ARG A 26 -29.90 -34.60 -1.73
CA ARG A 26 -30.13 -33.82 -0.51
C ARG A 26 -28.91 -33.83 0.42
N PHE A 27 -28.22 -34.97 0.54
CA PHE A 27 -26.95 -35.05 1.27
C PHE A 27 -25.82 -34.34 0.51
N GLY A 28 -25.78 -34.42 -0.83
CA GLY A 28 -24.83 -33.65 -1.65
C GLY A 28 -25.05 -32.14 -1.57
N PHE A 29 -26.31 -31.68 -1.55
CA PHE A 29 -26.65 -30.27 -1.39
C PHE A 29 -26.29 -29.73 0.00
N ILE A 30 -26.60 -30.47 1.07
CA ILE A 30 -26.21 -30.08 2.43
C ILE A 30 -24.69 -30.01 2.55
N GLY A 31 -23.96 -31.02 2.03
CA GLY A 31 -22.51 -31.01 2.01
C GLY A 31 -21.92 -29.80 1.27
N LEU A 32 -22.46 -29.46 0.09
CA LEU A 32 -22.04 -28.30 -0.69
C LEU A 32 -22.26 -26.99 0.08
N VAL A 33 -23.45 -26.79 0.68
CA VAL A 33 -23.76 -25.59 1.46
C VAL A 33 -22.85 -25.48 2.68
N THR A 34 -22.56 -26.60 3.37
CA THR A 34 -21.62 -26.62 4.50
C THR A 34 -20.21 -26.23 4.07
N VAL A 35 -19.71 -26.75 2.94
CA VAL A 35 -18.38 -26.38 2.41
C VAL A 35 -18.34 -24.90 2.03
N ILE A 36 -19.35 -24.38 1.32
CA ILE A 36 -19.43 -22.95 0.97
C ILE A 36 -19.47 -22.09 2.23
N GLY A 37 -20.27 -22.47 3.23
CA GLY A 37 -20.34 -21.77 4.51
C GLY A 37 -19.02 -21.77 5.27
N ALA A 38 -18.30 -22.90 5.28
CA ALA A 38 -16.99 -23.01 5.90
C ALA A 38 -15.93 -22.15 5.19
N VAL A 39 -15.93 -22.15 3.85
CA VAL A 39 -15.05 -21.29 3.05
C VAL A 39 -15.36 -19.82 3.32
N ALA A 40 -16.63 -19.42 3.29
CA ALA A 40 -17.05 -18.05 3.60
C ALA A 40 -16.61 -17.63 5.02
N LEU A 41 -16.80 -18.50 6.02
CA LEU A 41 -16.36 -18.24 7.38
C LEU A 41 -14.83 -18.11 7.48
N TYR A 42 -14.07 -18.94 6.76
CA TYR A 42 -12.62 -18.85 6.70
C TYR A 42 -12.15 -17.51 6.13
N TYR A 43 -12.72 -17.05 5.02
CA TYR A 43 -12.39 -15.73 4.45
C TYR A 43 -12.82 -14.60 5.38
N LEU A 44 -14.03 -14.63 5.93
CA LEU A 44 -14.52 -13.59 6.85
C LEU A 44 -13.68 -13.48 8.12
N ALA A 45 -13.42 -14.61 8.79
CA ALA A 45 -12.58 -14.63 9.99
C ALA A 45 -11.14 -14.22 9.67
N GLY A 46 -10.60 -14.71 8.56
CA GLY A 46 -9.26 -14.36 8.11
C GLY A 46 -9.12 -12.87 7.77
N MET A 47 -10.10 -12.28 7.10
CA MET A 47 -10.13 -10.83 6.82
C MET A 47 -10.11 -10.03 8.11
N VAL A 48 -10.94 -10.38 9.10
CA VAL A 48 -10.96 -9.69 10.41
C VAL A 48 -9.61 -9.79 11.14
N LEU A 49 -8.92 -10.93 11.03
CA LEU A 49 -7.63 -11.14 11.69
C LEU A 49 -6.46 -10.44 10.98
N VAL A 50 -6.49 -10.38 9.64
CA VAL A 50 -5.40 -9.83 8.83
C VAL A 50 -5.56 -8.33 8.61
N HIS A 51 -6.80 -7.82 8.53
CA HIS A 51 -7.07 -6.43 8.22
C HIS A 51 -6.49 -5.50 9.29
N ARG A 52 -5.46 -4.74 8.90
CA ARG A 52 -4.85 -3.71 9.75
C ARG A 52 -4.27 -2.59 8.89
N ILE A 53 -4.92 -1.44 8.90
CA ILE A 53 -4.36 -0.21 8.33
C ILE A 53 -3.61 0.52 9.46
N SER A 54 -2.28 0.52 9.40
CA SER A 54 -1.43 1.15 10.42
C SER A 54 -1.03 2.56 10.00
N ASP A 55 -1.89 3.53 10.29
CA ASP A 55 -1.71 4.95 9.99
C ASP A 55 -1.33 5.81 11.20
N ASP A 56 -0.73 5.18 12.22
CA ASP A 56 -0.20 5.87 13.40
C ASP A 56 0.88 6.90 13.02
N ILE A 57 0.51 8.16 13.02
CA ILE A 57 1.40 9.30 12.73
C ILE A 57 2.51 9.48 13.77
N GLU A 58 2.37 8.92 14.98
CA GLU A 58 3.38 8.98 16.02
C GLU A 58 4.36 7.81 15.94
N PHE A 59 4.23 6.94 14.92
CA PHE A 59 5.16 5.83 14.69
C PHE A 59 6.62 6.34 14.60
N GLN A 60 7.50 5.70 15.37
CA GLN A 60 8.91 6.04 15.47
C GLN A 60 9.77 4.79 15.29
N ALA A 61 10.93 4.97 14.66
CA ALA A 61 11.99 3.97 14.70
C ALA A 61 12.68 3.99 16.07
N SER A 62 13.40 2.91 16.39
CA SER A 62 14.36 2.93 17.49
C SER A 62 15.32 4.10 17.32
N VAL A 63 15.63 4.81 18.42
CA VAL A 63 16.52 5.97 18.40
C VAL A 63 17.85 5.57 17.77
N PRO A 64 18.23 6.14 16.61
CA PRO A 64 19.46 5.76 15.94
C PRO A 64 20.69 6.27 16.70
N ALA A 65 21.81 5.58 16.56
CA ALA A 65 23.07 6.00 17.15
C ALA A 65 23.51 7.38 16.62
N PRO A 66 24.27 8.18 17.40
CA PRO A 66 24.80 9.45 16.93
C PRO A 66 25.56 9.28 15.60
N GLY A 67 25.21 10.09 14.59
CA GLY A 67 25.81 10.05 13.25
C GLY A 67 24.96 9.34 12.19
N ALA A 68 24.06 8.43 12.58
CA ALA A 68 23.11 7.81 11.66
C ALA A 68 22.01 8.79 11.19
N SER A 69 21.33 8.46 10.09
CA SER A 69 20.17 9.20 9.60
C SER A 69 18.88 8.67 10.23
N ARG A 70 18.07 9.59 10.76
CA ARG A 70 16.73 9.32 11.27
C ARG A 70 15.77 8.96 10.13
N ALA A 71 15.88 9.61 8.98
CA ALA A 71 15.07 9.32 7.79
C ALA A 71 15.32 7.90 7.24
N VAL A 72 16.57 7.43 7.28
CA VAL A 72 16.90 6.03 6.93
C VAL A 72 16.36 5.05 7.96
N ALA A 73 16.47 5.39 9.25
CA ALA A 73 15.98 4.53 10.32
C ALA A 73 14.44 4.35 10.24
N ILE A 74 13.68 5.42 9.99
CA ILE A 74 12.22 5.32 9.82
C ILE A 74 11.84 4.57 8.55
N SER A 75 12.62 4.69 7.46
CA SER A 75 12.43 3.90 6.24
C SER A 75 12.56 2.39 6.53
N ALA A 76 13.64 2.00 7.21
CA ALA A 76 13.86 0.61 7.61
C ALA A 76 12.78 0.09 8.56
N ALA A 77 12.34 0.91 9.51
CA ALA A 77 11.28 0.57 10.47
C ALA A 77 9.90 0.42 9.80
N LEU A 78 9.57 1.26 8.83
CA LEU A 78 8.32 1.14 8.06
C LEU A 78 8.31 -0.14 7.22
N ILE A 79 9.43 -0.49 6.58
CA ILE A 79 9.54 -1.75 5.83
C ILE A 79 9.32 -2.95 6.76
N GLU A 80 9.97 -2.96 7.93
CA GLU A 80 9.75 -4.00 8.95
C GLU A 80 8.29 -4.10 9.37
N ARG A 81 7.67 -2.95 9.64
CA ARG A 81 6.29 -2.91 10.08
C ARG A 81 5.36 -3.52 9.04
N GLU A 82 5.49 -3.15 7.76
CA GLU A 82 4.62 -3.67 6.71
C GLU A 82 4.91 -5.12 6.35
N THR A 83 6.17 -5.56 6.39
CA THR A 83 6.53 -6.92 5.96
C THR A 83 6.47 -7.96 7.07
N ASP A 84 6.77 -7.58 8.32
CA ASP A 84 6.93 -8.51 9.44
C ASP A 84 5.82 -8.37 10.48
N ARG A 85 5.41 -7.14 10.83
CA ARG A 85 4.42 -6.91 11.91
C ARG A 85 2.97 -6.96 11.42
N ASN A 86 2.70 -6.29 10.30
CA ASN A 86 1.36 -6.22 9.71
C ASN A 86 1.11 -7.34 8.71
N ARG A 87 2.17 -8.06 8.30
CA ARG A 87 2.21 -8.95 7.13
C ARG A 87 1.92 -8.20 5.83
N TRP A 88 2.67 -8.55 4.79
CA TRP A 88 2.46 -7.97 3.47
C TRP A 88 1.35 -8.72 2.76
N THR A 89 0.23 -8.06 2.47
CA THR A 89 -0.94 -8.73 1.89
C THR A 89 -1.05 -8.51 0.39
N ALA A 90 -0.27 -7.59 -0.19
CA ALA A 90 -0.38 -7.23 -1.60
C ALA A 90 0.02 -8.36 -2.58
N ASN A 91 0.72 -9.38 -2.11
CA ASN A 91 1.06 -10.58 -2.88
C ASN A 91 0.37 -11.86 -2.34
N ASP A 92 -0.68 -11.74 -1.53
CA ASP A 92 -1.42 -12.90 -1.05
C ASP A 92 -2.15 -13.60 -2.22
N PRO A 93 -1.94 -14.92 -2.43
CA PRO A 93 -2.66 -15.69 -3.44
C PRO A 93 -4.13 -15.86 -3.06
N ILE A 94 -4.96 -16.22 -4.05
CA ILE A 94 -6.43 -16.33 -3.91
C ILE A 94 -6.90 -17.17 -2.72
N MET A 95 -6.13 -18.19 -2.32
CA MET A 95 -6.45 -19.09 -1.20
C MET A 95 -6.24 -18.47 0.19
N LEU A 96 -5.60 -17.30 0.27
CA LEU A 96 -5.38 -16.60 1.53
C LEU A 96 -6.44 -15.50 1.73
N PRO A 97 -6.93 -15.30 2.96
CA PRO A 97 -8.00 -14.33 3.22
C PRO A 97 -7.64 -12.88 2.88
N GLY A 98 -6.35 -12.53 2.96
CA GLY A 98 -5.86 -11.19 2.63
C GLY A 98 -6.04 -10.81 1.16
N HIS A 99 -6.25 -11.78 0.26
CA HIS A 99 -6.53 -11.52 -1.16
C HIS A 99 -7.81 -10.69 -1.39
N LEU A 100 -8.78 -10.78 -0.47
CA LEU A 100 -10.02 -10.01 -0.54
C LEU A 100 -9.91 -8.62 0.12
N LEU A 101 -8.79 -8.31 0.77
CA LEU A 101 -8.53 -6.99 1.32
C LEU A 101 -7.83 -6.17 0.24
N ASP A 102 -8.45 -5.13 -0.28
CA ASP A 102 -7.86 -4.23 -1.28
C ASP A 102 -7.25 -2.98 -0.63
N ASN A 103 -7.94 -2.40 0.36
CA ASN A 103 -7.53 -1.17 1.04
C ASN A 103 -6.15 -1.28 1.69
N MET A 104 -5.90 -2.38 2.41
CA MET A 104 -4.64 -2.61 3.11
C MET A 104 -3.45 -2.79 2.14
N PRO A 105 -3.51 -3.67 1.11
CA PRO A 105 -2.50 -3.70 0.05
C PRO A 105 -2.22 -2.37 -0.62
N ASN A 106 -3.26 -1.59 -0.95
CA ASN A 106 -3.04 -0.29 -1.59
C ASN A 106 -2.31 0.68 -0.68
N PHE A 107 -2.67 0.73 0.60
CA PHE A 107 -1.97 1.51 1.61
C PHE A 107 -0.50 1.09 1.74
N GLN A 108 -0.23 -0.22 1.86
CA GLN A 108 1.11 -0.78 1.94
C GLN A 108 1.97 -0.46 0.71
N GLN A 109 1.41 -0.61 -0.49
CA GLN A 109 2.07 -0.26 -1.74
C GLN A 109 2.35 1.25 -1.84
N GLY A 110 1.44 2.08 -1.33
CA GLY A 110 1.65 3.53 -1.25
C GLY A 110 2.86 3.89 -0.38
N ILE A 111 3.00 3.24 0.78
CA ILE A 111 4.17 3.43 1.67
C ILE A 111 5.45 3.01 0.95
N ILE A 112 5.52 1.78 0.42
CA ILE A 112 6.72 1.28 -0.26
C ILE A 112 7.08 2.15 -1.47
N TYR A 113 6.09 2.67 -2.21
CA TYR A 113 6.33 3.60 -3.30
C TYR A 113 7.06 4.86 -2.82
N ALA A 114 6.57 5.49 -1.75
CA ALA A 114 7.19 6.69 -1.18
C ALA A 114 8.61 6.41 -0.67
N LEU A 115 8.82 5.28 0.02
CA LEU A 115 10.15 4.85 0.48
C LEU A 115 11.09 4.57 -0.70
N SER A 116 10.61 3.89 -1.74
CA SER A 116 11.37 3.59 -2.97
C SER A 116 11.88 4.87 -3.62
N ARG A 117 10.98 5.86 -3.82
CA ARG A 117 11.35 7.19 -4.34
C ARG A 117 12.38 7.89 -3.47
N PHE A 118 12.16 7.93 -2.16
CA PHE A 118 13.11 8.55 -1.25
C PHE A 118 14.49 7.89 -1.28
N VAL A 119 14.56 6.55 -1.29
CA VAL A 119 15.83 5.82 -1.31
C VAL A 119 16.57 5.99 -2.65
N ILE A 120 15.85 6.12 -3.76
CA ILE A 120 16.45 6.50 -5.06
C ILE A 120 17.09 7.89 -4.96
N GLU A 121 16.35 8.89 -4.47
CA GLU A 121 16.88 10.25 -4.31
C GLU A 121 18.05 10.32 -3.31
N MET A 122 18.02 9.47 -2.28
CA MET A 122 19.15 9.29 -1.38
C MET A 122 20.38 8.77 -2.12
N ALA A 123 20.23 7.71 -2.92
CA ALA A 123 21.33 7.18 -3.73
C ALA A 123 21.85 8.26 -4.69
N ASP A 124 20.97 9.12 -5.23
CA ASP A 124 21.26 10.15 -6.22
C ASP A 124 21.93 11.42 -5.70
N HIS A 125 21.52 11.90 -4.52
CA HIS A 125 21.93 13.21 -4.05
C HIS A 125 22.50 13.21 -2.63
N ILE A 126 21.97 12.39 -1.72
CA ILE A 126 22.31 12.49 -0.28
C ILE A 126 23.49 11.57 0.09
N GLY A 127 23.55 10.38 -0.50
CA GLY A 127 24.50 9.32 -0.16
C GLY A 127 25.90 9.47 -0.77
N ARG A 128 26.17 10.58 -1.48
CA ARG A 128 27.40 10.79 -2.25
C ARG A 128 27.94 12.21 -2.05
N SER A 129 29.26 12.34 -1.95
CA SER A 129 29.93 13.63 -1.65
C SER A 129 29.88 14.67 -2.78
N ARG A 130 29.80 14.19 -4.02
CA ARG A 130 29.65 14.99 -5.25
C ARG A 130 28.75 14.22 -6.21
N GLY A 131 28.07 14.93 -7.13
CA GLY A 131 27.20 14.30 -8.12
C GLY A 131 27.89 13.24 -9.00
N SER A 132 29.22 13.32 -9.15
CA SER A 132 30.06 12.35 -9.88
C SER A 132 30.77 11.31 -9.00
N SER A 133 30.54 11.31 -7.69
CA SER A 133 31.07 10.27 -6.79
C SER A 133 30.30 8.97 -6.99
N GLU A 134 30.97 7.84 -6.73
CA GLU A 134 30.33 6.52 -6.76
C GLU A 134 29.15 6.47 -5.78
N VAL A 135 28.09 5.78 -6.20
CA VAL A 135 26.88 5.59 -5.39
C VAL A 135 27.21 4.66 -4.23
N ASP A 136 26.67 4.93 -3.04
CA ASP A 136 26.83 4.00 -1.93
C ASP A 136 26.18 2.64 -2.29
N PRO A 137 26.93 1.52 -2.17
CA PRO A 137 26.45 0.21 -2.64
C PRO A 137 25.22 -0.30 -1.89
N ASP A 138 25.05 0.08 -0.61
CA ASP A 138 23.89 -0.32 0.17
C ASP A 138 22.64 0.48 -0.24
N LEU A 139 22.80 1.78 -0.54
CA LEU A 139 21.70 2.60 -1.06
C LEU A 139 21.30 2.19 -2.48
N ASP A 140 22.25 1.93 -3.37
CA ASP A 140 21.95 1.48 -4.74
C ASP A 140 21.20 0.14 -4.72
N LYS A 141 21.67 -0.80 -3.90
CA LYS A 141 21.00 -2.08 -3.69
C LYS A 141 19.60 -1.91 -3.09
N ALA A 142 19.44 -1.09 -2.05
CA ALA A 142 18.12 -0.83 -1.46
C ALA A 142 17.16 -0.19 -2.47
N ALA A 143 17.63 0.78 -3.27
CA ALA A 143 16.84 1.43 -4.32
C ALA A 143 16.38 0.43 -5.39
N GLY A 144 17.25 -0.48 -5.82
CA GLY A 144 16.89 -1.56 -6.75
C GLY A 144 15.84 -2.50 -6.17
N LEU A 145 16.02 -2.95 -4.93
CA LEU A 145 15.12 -3.88 -4.24
C LEU A 145 13.73 -3.28 -3.97
N LEU A 146 13.65 -2.00 -3.63
CA LEU A 146 12.37 -1.31 -3.40
C LEU A 146 11.60 -1.00 -4.69
N LYS A 147 12.22 -1.10 -5.87
CA LYS A 147 11.51 -1.02 -7.16
C LYS A 147 10.81 -2.34 -7.51
N TYR A 148 11.10 -3.42 -6.82
CA TYR A 148 10.50 -4.72 -7.10
C TYR A 148 8.98 -4.67 -6.91
N PRO A 149 8.17 -5.27 -7.81
CA PRO A 149 6.72 -5.20 -7.72
C PRO A 149 6.20 -5.78 -6.40
N GLY A 150 5.15 -5.16 -5.85
CA GLY A 150 4.58 -5.52 -4.55
C GLY A 150 3.67 -6.75 -4.55
N ASN A 151 3.39 -7.34 -5.70
CA ASN A 151 2.38 -8.37 -5.91
C ASN A 151 2.96 -9.75 -6.30
N ILE A 152 4.28 -9.93 -6.20
CA ILE A 152 4.93 -11.20 -6.56
C ILE A 152 4.93 -12.14 -5.36
N TRP A 153 4.19 -13.24 -5.49
CA TRP A 153 4.18 -14.32 -4.52
C TRP A 153 5.34 -15.30 -4.76
N ILE A 154 5.66 -16.12 -3.76
CA ILE A 154 6.77 -17.10 -3.84
C ILE A 154 6.58 -18.12 -4.98
N PHE A 155 5.34 -18.47 -5.32
CA PHE A 155 5.03 -19.31 -6.48
C PHE A 155 4.28 -18.50 -7.54
N ASP A 156 5.02 -17.83 -8.42
CA ASP A 156 4.44 -17.14 -9.56
C ASP A 156 4.36 -18.06 -10.79
N PHE A 157 3.26 -18.80 -10.88
CA PHE A 157 3.00 -19.74 -11.98
C PHE A 157 2.86 -19.08 -13.36
N SER A 158 2.77 -17.75 -13.45
CA SER A 158 2.77 -17.03 -14.73
C SER A 158 4.18 -16.90 -15.33
N THR A 159 5.21 -16.91 -14.47
CA THR A 159 6.61 -16.77 -14.87
C THR A 159 7.36 -18.10 -14.78
N SER A 160 7.16 -18.90 -13.72
CA SER A 160 7.87 -20.17 -13.50
C SER A 160 7.15 -21.11 -12.53
N LEU A 161 7.37 -22.42 -12.68
CA LEU A 161 6.92 -23.42 -11.71
C LEU A 161 7.87 -23.53 -10.49
N ALA A 162 9.06 -22.91 -10.55
CA ALA A 162 10.02 -22.87 -9.45
C ALA A 162 9.75 -21.68 -8.52
N PRO A 163 10.10 -21.77 -7.21
CA PRO A 163 9.96 -20.65 -6.28
C PRO A 163 10.78 -19.44 -6.74
N THR A 164 10.15 -18.27 -6.71
CA THR A 164 10.82 -16.98 -6.91
C THR A 164 10.97 -16.24 -5.58
N ALA A 165 11.80 -15.20 -5.56
CA ALA A 165 11.90 -14.32 -4.40
C ALA A 165 10.65 -13.44 -4.30
N SER A 166 9.86 -13.64 -3.24
CA SER A 166 8.64 -12.86 -3.01
C SER A 166 8.92 -11.37 -2.80
N SER A 167 7.92 -10.52 -3.05
CA SER A 167 8.01 -9.07 -2.79
C SER A 167 8.49 -8.76 -1.37
N GLU A 168 7.95 -9.46 -0.37
CA GLU A 168 8.40 -9.34 1.02
C GLU A 168 9.88 -9.63 1.21
N ALA A 169 10.40 -10.67 0.57
CA ALA A 169 11.81 -11.05 0.70
C ALA A 169 12.73 -9.95 0.14
N GLN A 170 12.32 -9.33 -0.97
CA GLN A 170 13.03 -8.19 -1.56
C GLN A 170 12.99 -6.96 -0.64
N TYR A 171 11.82 -6.65 -0.06
CA TYR A 171 11.69 -5.53 0.87
C TYR A 171 12.47 -5.75 2.17
N ARG A 172 12.43 -6.96 2.74
CA ARG A 172 13.29 -7.33 3.89
C ARG A 172 14.78 -7.21 3.55
N ALA A 173 15.18 -7.54 2.32
CA ALA A 173 16.55 -7.34 1.86
C ALA A 173 16.89 -5.85 1.74
N ALA A 174 15.98 -5.02 1.21
CA ALA A 174 16.16 -3.58 1.16
C ALA A 174 16.34 -2.97 2.56
N ARG A 175 15.51 -3.40 3.52
CA ARG A 175 15.63 -3.01 4.94
C ARG A 175 17.02 -3.30 5.48
N ARG A 176 17.56 -4.51 5.24
CA ARG A 176 18.92 -4.87 5.70
C ARG A 176 19.98 -3.94 5.11
N SER A 177 19.87 -3.58 3.83
CA SER A 177 20.78 -2.63 3.19
C SER A 177 20.66 -1.22 3.78
N LEU A 178 19.45 -0.73 4.06
CA LEU A 178 19.26 0.57 4.73
C LEU A 178 19.87 0.61 6.13
N LEU A 179 19.74 -0.48 6.89
CA LEU A 179 20.38 -0.61 8.22
C LEU A 179 21.91 -0.62 8.10
N ALA A 180 22.46 -1.40 7.16
CA ALA A 180 23.89 -1.45 6.89
C ALA A 180 24.46 -0.08 6.48
N TYR A 181 23.74 0.68 5.64
CA TYR A 181 24.11 2.06 5.30
C TYR A 181 24.18 2.94 6.55
N ASN A 182 23.18 2.87 7.45
CA ASN A 182 23.18 3.63 8.69
C ASN A 182 24.33 3.23 9.63
N ASP A 183 24.67 1.95 9.74
CA ASP A 183 25.84 1.47 10.52
C ASP A 183 27.16 2.00 9.92
N ARG A 184 27.24 2.07 8.59
CA ARG A 184 28.37 2.67 7.87
C ARG A 184 28.44 4.19 8.05
N LEU A 185 27.32 4.89 8.17
CA LEU A 185 27.30 6.32 8.52
C LEU A 185 27.93 6.56 9.90
N VAL A 186 27.57 5.73 10.89
CA VAL A 186 28.10 5.85 12.27
C VAL A 186 29.61 5.61 12.30
N SER A 187 30.10 4.67 11.52
CA SER A 187 31.54 4.35 11.42
C SER A 187 32.33 5.26 10.46
N GLY A 188 31.68 6.25 9.83
CA GLY A 188 32.32 7.17 8.87
C GLY A 188 32.72 6.53 7.53
N GLN A 189 32.17 5.34 7.22
CA GLN A 189 32.41 4.60 5.97
C GLN A 189 31.41 4.94 4.87
N ALA A 190 30.36 5.68 5.20
CA ALA A 190 29.38 6.21 4.27
C ALA A 190 29.19 7.72 4.56
N ILE A 191 28.63 8.44 3.59
CA ILE A 191 28.39 9.87 3.70
C ILE A 191 26.88 10.12 3.60
N PHE A 192 26.39 11.05 4.43
CA PHE A 192 25.06 11.63 4.33
C PHE A 192 25.23 13.15 4.21
N GLU A 193 25.14 13.67 3.00
CA GLU A 193 25.39 15.07 2.69
C GLU A 193 24.21 15.96 3.09
N ARG A 194 24.37 16.69 4.21
CA ARG A 194 23.35 17.57 4.80
C ARG A 194 23.37 18.98 4.20
N ARG A 195 23.41 19.07 2.87
CA ARG A 195 23.48 20.36 2.16
C ARG A 195 22.12 20.82 1.68
N ALA A 196 21.90 22.14 1.64
CA ALA A 196 20.63 22.74 1.25
C ALA A 196 20.18 22.35 -0.17
N ASP A 197 21.11 22.22 -1.12
CA ASP A 197 20.86 21.83 -2.50
C ASP A 197 20.42 20.36 -2.63
N ASN A 198 21.03 19.45 -1.86
CA ASN A 198 20.59 18.04 -1.82
C ASN A 198 19.19 17.90 -1.21
N LEU A 199 18.91 18.66 -0.14
CA LEU A 199 17.56 18.72 0.41
C LEU A 199 16.58 19.25 -0.62
N GLN A 200 16.93 20.35 -1.29
CA GLN A 200 16.09 20.95 -2.33
C GLN A 200 15.73 19.94 -3.43
N ALA A 201 16.73 19.23 -3.99
CA ALA A 201 16.51 18.22 -5.01
C ALA A 201 15.56 17.10 -4.52
N THR A 202 15.75 16.65 -3.28
CA THR A 202 14.88 15.63 -2.66
C THR A 202 13.43 16.12 -2.54
N LEU A 203 13.23 17.37 -2.11
CA LEU A 203 11.89 17.97 -1.97
C LEU A 203 11.22 18.23 -3.32
N GLU A 204 11.97 18.61 -4.35
CA GLU A 204 11.45 18.78 -5.71
C GLU A 204 10.88 17.46 -6.25
N ARG A 205 11.55 16.34 -5.95
CA ARG A 205 11.13 15.01 -6.37
C ARG A 205 9.88 14.53 -5.64
N ILE A 206 9.83 14.69 -4.32
CA ILE A 206 8.62 14.44 -3.53
C ILE A 206 7.46 15.33 -4.03
N THR A 207 7.73 16.61 -4.33
CA THR A 207 6.73 17.54 -4.88
C THR A 207 6.18 17.08 -6.22
N ALA A 208 7.02 16.52 -7.09
CA ALA A 208 6.61 15.96 -8.38
C ALA A 208 5.74 14.71 -8.20
N ASP A 209 6.11 13.81 -7.29
CA ASP A 209 5.35 12.60 -6.98
C ASP A 209 3.98 12.90 -6.38
N LEU A 210 3.89 13.90 -5.48
CA LEU A 210 2.60 14.40 -4.99
C LEU A 210 1.80 15.01 -6.14
N GLY A 211 2.45 15.73 -7.06
CA GLY A 211 1.81 16.22 -8.28
C GLY A 211 1.19 15.11 -9.13
N SER A 212 1.90 13.99 -9.31
CA SER A 212 1.36 12.80 -10.00
C SER A 212 0.16 12.20 -9.26
N SER A 213 0.24 12.08 -7.93
CA SER A 213 -0.85 11.55 -7.11
C SER A 213 -2.10 12.45 -7.17
N SER A 214 -1.91 13.78 -7.22
CA SER A 214 -2.99 14.74 -7.45
C SER A 214 -3.64 14.56 -8.82
N ALA A 215 -2.87 14.29 -9.87
CA ALA A 215 -3.40 14.10 -11.22
C ALA A 215 -4.24 12.82 -11.33
N VAL A 216 -3.85 11.74 -10.63
CA VAL A 216 -4.66 10.52 -10.54
C VAL A 216 -6.01 10.80 -9.88
N ILE A 217 -6.02 11.56 -8.78
CA ILE A 217 -7.26 11.97 -8.11
C ILE A 217 -8.15 12.80 -9.05
N ASP A 218 -7.58 13.82 -9.69
CA ASP A 218 -8.30 14.72 -10.60
C ASP A 218 -8.90 13.97 -11.79
N GLN A 219 -8.12 13.09 -12.42
CA GLN A 219 -8.57 12.26 -13.54
C GLN A 219 -9.74 11.35 -13.14
N HIS A 220 -9.67 10.75 -11.95
CA HIS A 220 -10.75 9.88 -11.46
C HIS A 220 -12.03 10.68 -11.14
N LEU A 221 -11.88 11.85 -10.52
CA LEU A 221 -13.01 12.73 -10.23
C LEU A 221 -13.67 13.32 -11.49
N ALA A 222 -12.91 13.50 -12.57
CA ALA A 222 -13.42 14.00 -13.85
C ALA A 222 -14.19 12.93 -14.65
N SER A 223 -14.03 11.64 -14.33
CA SER A 223 -14.66 10.53 -15.04
C SER A 223 -15.20 9.48 -14.07
N PRO A 224 -16.15 9.85 -13.19
CA PRO A 224 -16.68 8.93 -12.19
C PRO A 224 -17.46 7.79 -12.88
N PRO A 225 -17.38 6.55 -12.35
CA PRO A 225 -18.13 5.44 -12.91
C PRO A 225 -19.64 5.62 -12.73
N PRO A 226 -20.48 5.08 -13.63
CA PRO A 226 -21.92 5.33 -13.65
C PRO A 226 -22.70 4.71 -12.49
N PHE A 227 -22.12 3.77 -11.74
CA PHE A 227 -22.79 3.05 -10.67
C PHE A 227 -21.91 2.94 -9.42
N ILE A 228 -21.17 1.84 -9.27
CA ILE A 228 -20.34 1.56 -8.10
C ILE A 228 -18.89 1.92 -8.44
N ASP A 229 -18.30 2.77 -7.61
CA ASP A 229 -16.90 3.15 -7.71
C ASP A 229 -16.02 2.18 -6.92
N THR A 230 -15.56 1.12 -7.59
CA THR A 230 -14.65 0.11 -7.03
C THR A 230 -13.17 0.51 -7.13
N GLN A 231 -12.87 1.73 -7.59
CA GLN A 231 -11.49 2.23 -7.73
C GLN A 231 -11.21 3.40 -6.78
N ALA A 232 -12.25 4.08 -6.30
CA ALA A 232 -12.20 5.14 -5.30
C ALA A 232 -11.27 4.80 -4.13
N ASP A 233 -11.53 3.66 -3.52
CA ASP A 233 -10.87 3.14 -2.34
C ASP A 233 -9.42 2.74 -2.64
N ASN A 234 -9.18 2.05 -3.76
CA ASN A 234 -7.85 1.72 -4.26
C ASN A 234 -6.98 2.97 -4.40
N ILE A 235 -7.49 4.02 -5.06
CA ILE A 235 -6.79 5.30 -5.22
C ILE A 235 -6.60 5.97 -3.86
N PHE A 236 -7.66 6.05 -3.06
CA PHE A 236 -7.64 6.72 -1.76
C PHE A 236 -6.58 6.12 -0.84
N TYR A 237 -6.55 4.80 -0.68
CA TYR A 237 -5.60 4.13 0.20
C TYR A 237 -4.18 4.13 -0.36
N ASN A 238 -4.00 4.04 -1.68
CA ASN A 238 -2.66 4.18 -2.27
C ASN A 238 -2.08 5.57 -2.02
N VAL A 239 -2.88 6.62 -2.24
CA VAL A 239 -2.47 8.00 -1.98
C VAL A 239 -2.29 8.25 -0.47
N LYS A 240 -3.18 7.73 0.38
CA LYS A 240 -3.05 7.79 1.85
C LYS A 240 -1.72 7.18 2.30
N GLY A 241 -1.35 6.00 1.77
CA GLY A 241 -0.08 5.33 2.06
C GLY A 241 1.14 6.15 1.66
N ARG A 242 1.11 6.78 0.48
CA ARG A 242 2.19 7.67 0.03
C ARG A 242 2.34 8.89 0.94
N LEU A 243 1.23 9.55 1.24
CA LEU A 243 1.21 10.75 2.10
C LEU A 243 1.67 10.42 3.52
N TYR A 244 1.26 9.27 4.05
CA TYR A 244 1.73 8.74 5.32
C TYR A 244 3.25 8.48 5.31
N GLY A 245 3.75 7.80 4.28
CA GLY A 245 5.19 7.55 4.10
C GLY A 245 6.00 8.85 4.02
N TYR A 246 5.58 9.80 3.19
CA TYR A 246 6.24 11.10 3.07
C TYR A 246 6.16 11.93 4.35
N TYR A 247 5.04 11.89 5.08
CA TYR A 247 4.91 12.57 6.37
C TYR A 247 6.01 12.12 7.35
N LEU A 248 6.15 10.81 7.55
CA LEU A 248 7.16 10.26 8.46
C LEU A 248 8.58 10.49 7.97
N LEU A 249 8.83 10.31 6.67
CA LEU A 249 10.12 10.59 6.06
C LEU A 249 10.52 12.05 6.26
N LEU A 250 9.65 13.00 5.93
CA LEU A 250 9.94 14.43 6.03
C LEU A 250 10.04 14.89 7.49
N ARG A 251 9.27 14.29 8.41
CA ARG A 251 9.43 14.55 9.84
C ARG A 251 10.85 14.23 10.31
N GLU A 252 11.36 13.05 9.97
CA GLU A 252 12.71 12.64 10.38
C GLU A 252 13.82 13.30 9.54
N LEU A 253 13.58 13.55 8.25
CA LEU A 253 14.52 14.25 7.37
C LEU A 253 14.74 15.69 7.81
N GLY A 254 13.69 16.37 8.28
CA GLY A 254 13.81 17.71 8.87
C GLY A 254 14.77 17.72 10.07
N ALA A 255 14.76 16.66 10.89
CA ALA A 255 15.70 16.51 11.99
C ALA A 255 17.13 16.22 11.50
N ASP A 256 17.29 15.38 10.46
CA ASP A 256 18.61 15.13 9.85
C ASP A 256 19.22 16.41 9.24
N TYR A 257 18.38 17.33 8.77
CA TYR A 257 18.76 18.62 8.18
C TYR A 257 18.63 19.80 9.16
N GLY A 258 18.63 19.56 10.48
CA GLY A 258 18.37 20.58 11.50
C GLY A 258 19.18 21.88 11.34
N LYS A 259 20.45 21.80 10.94
CA LYS A 259 21.26 23.00 10.65
C LYS A 259 20.70 23.82 9.48
N VAL A 260 20.32 23.17 8.38
CA VAL A 260 19.71 23.84 7.22
C VAL A 260 18.35 24.44 7.60
N MET A 261 17.57 23.74 8.43
CA MET A 261 16.29 24.25 8.93
C MET A 261 16.45 25.56 9.70
N THR A 262 17.46 25.64 10.58
CA THR A 262 17.77 26.86 11.35
C THR A 262 18.36 27.96 10.47
N ASP A 263 19.36 27.65 9.66
CA ASP A 263 20.07 28.64 8.83
C ASP A 263 19.15 29.32 7.80
N ARG A 264 18.12 28.61 7.33
CA ARG A 264 17.17 29.08 6.30
C ARG A 264 15.80 29.47 6.87
N ASP A 265 15.63 29.47 8.19
CA ASP A 265 14.37 29.77 8.90
C ASP A 265 13.15 28.98 8.37
N LEU A 266 13.34 27.68 8.14
CA LEU A 266 12.32 26.82 7.52
C LEU A 266 11.33 26.20 8.51
N SER A 267 11.63 26.26 9.82
CA SER A 267 10.92 25.49 10.86
C SER A 267 9.40 25.68 10.82
N ARG A 268 8.93 26.93 10.65
CA ARG A 268 7.50 27.24 10.59
C ARG A 268 6.81 26.63 9.37
N ILE A 269 7.37 26.86 8.17
CA ILE A 269 6.76 26.38 6.92
C ILE A 269 6.89 24.86 6.78
N TRP A 270 7.94 24.27 7.34
CA TRP A 270 8.11 22.82 7.46
C TRP A 270 7.02 22.20 8.33
N GLY A 271 6.76 22.77 9.51
CA GLY A 271 5.68 22.32 10.39
C GLY A 271 4.31 22.38 9.71
N GLN A 272 4.01 23.50 9.04
CA GLN A 272 2.75 23.65 8.30
C GLN A 272 2.59 22.64 7.14
N MET A 273 3.70 22.27 6.49
CA MET A 273 3.73 21.23 5.46
C MET A 273 3.46 19.84 6.07
N LEU A 274 4.09 19.52 7.19
CA LEU A 274 3.84 18.28 7.93
C LEU A 274 2.39 18.18 8.42
N ASP A 275 1.78 19.28 8.88
CA ASP A 275 0.38 19.30 9.32
C ASP A 275 -0.59 19.01 8.17
N SER A 276 -0.32 19.51 6.97
CA SER A 276 -1.13 19.22 5.78
C SER A 276 -1.00 17.75 5.36
N LEU A 277 0.21 17.19 5.36
CA LEU A 277 0.43 15.77 5.08
C LEU A 277 -0.25 14.89 6.13
N ARG A 278 -0.12 15.24 7.41
CA ARG A 278 -0.78 14.57 8.55
C ARG A 278 -2.30 14.56 8.36
N SER A 279 -2.89 15.71 8.04
CA SER A 279 -4.34 15.83 7.84
C SER A 279 -4.85 14.89 6.75
N ALA A 280 -4.10 14.73 5.65
CA ALA A 280 -4.45 13.82 4.58
C ALA A 280 -4.20 12.33 4.93
N ALA A 281 -3.10 12.05 5.63
CA ALA A 281 -2.69 10.71 6.04
C ALA A 281 -3.58 10.11 7.15
N MET A 282 -4.28 10.95 7.91
CA MET A 282 -5.20 10.53 8.99
C MET A 282 -6.66 10.46 8.56
N LEU A 283 -6.99 10.70 7.28
CA LEU A 283 -8.36 10.50 6.80
C LEU A 283 -8.75 9.03 6.95
N ASP A 284 -9.76 8.74 7.77
CA ASP A 284 -10.19 7.39 8.10
C ASP A 284 -11.71 7.21 7.92
N PRO A 285 -12.19 7.17 6.66
CA PRO A 285 -13.60 6.93 6.39
C PRO A 285 -13.94 5.44 6.57
N LEU A 286 -15.10 5.15 7.17
CA LEU A 286 -15.61 3.78 7.27
C LEU A 286 -15.80 3.13 5.89
N VAL A 287 -16.23 3.93 4.92
CA VAL A 287 -16.36 3.54 3.51
C VAL A 287 -15.89 4.71 2.66
N VAL A 288 -15.01 4.44 1.70
CA VAL A 288 -14.58 5.46 0.74
C VAL A 288 -15.71 5.71 -0.24
N VAL A 289 -16.14 6.96 -0.30
CA VAL A 289 -17.20 7.43 -1.20
C VAL A 289 -16.70 8.62 -2.00
N ASN A 290 -16.95 8.60 -3.31
CA ASN A 290 -16.64 9.69 -4.22
C ASN A 290 -17.93 10.24 -4.83
N GLY A 291 -18.68 10.98 -4.01
CA GLY A 291 -19.76 11.81 -4.52
C GLY A 291 -19.23 12.92 -5.45
N ALA A 292 -20.14 13.53 -6.21
CA ALA A 292 -19.83 14.76 -6.92
C ALA A 292 -19.26 15.81 -5.94
N PRO A 293 -18.20 16.56 -6.30
CA PRO A 293 -17.60 17.54 -5.40
C PRO A 293 -18.58 18.61 -4.88
N ASP A 294 -19.62 18.93 -5.65
CA ASP A 294 -20.72 19.84 -5.31
C ASP A 294 -22.03 19.09 -4.96
N GLY A 295 -21.94 17.79 -4.70
CA GLY A 295 -23.07 16.92 -4.39
C GLY A 295 -23.70 17.22 -3.02
N LEU A 296 -25.02 17.08 -2.94
CA LEU A 296 -25.79 17.37 -1.73
C LEU A 296 -25.71 16.26 -0.65
N TYR A 297 -25.56 15.00 -1.06
CA TYR A 297 -25.80 13.84 -0.17
C TYR A 297 -24.59 12.96 0.10
N LEU A 298 -23.63 12.88 -0.84
CA LEU A 298 -22.49 12.00 -0.73
C LEU A 298 -21.20 12.81 -0.63
N PRO A 299 -20.35 12.59 0.38
CA PRO A 299 -19.06 13.26 0.46
C PRO A 299 -18.15 12.78 -0.69
N SER A 300 -17.17 13.62 -1.03
CA SER A 300 -16.11 13.28 -1.98
C SER A 300 -14.79 13.15 -1.22
N HIS A 301 -14.46 11.94 -0.77
CA HIS A 301 -13.26 11.70 0.04
C HIS A 301 -11.97 11.95 -0.76
N LEU A 302 -11.94 11.57 -2.04
CA LEU A 302 -10.82 11.90 -2.92
C LEU A 302 -10.64 13.41 -3.10
N ALA A 303 -11.71 14.20 -3.17
CA ALA A 303 -11.60 15.66 -3.27
C ALA A 303 -11.00 16.27 -1.99
N VAL A 304 -11.44 15.79 -0.81
CA VAL A 304 -10.89 16.23 0.49
C VAL A 304 -9.42 15.83 0.63
N GLN A 305 -9.06 14.59 0.27
CA GLN A 305 -7.67 14.13 0.26
C GLN A 305 -6.81 14.96 -0.72
N GLY A 306 -7.33 15.22 -1.92
CA GLY A 306 -6.71 16.05 -2.94
C GLY A 306 -6.45 17.49 -2.46
N PHE A 307 -7.38 18.08 -1.71
CA PHE A 307 -7.20 19.40 -1.11
C PHE A 307 -5.99 19.45 -0.17
N TYR A 308 -5.90 18.54 0.80
CA TYR A 308 -4.78 18.51 1.75
C TYR A 308 -3.44 18.18 1.05
N LEU A 309 -3.46 17.27 0.07
CA LEU A 309 -2.30 16.96 -0.75
C LEU A 309 -1.79 18.20 -1.50
N LEU A 310 -2.68 18.95 -2.16
CA LEU A 310 -2.32 20.16 -2.90
C LEU A 310 -1.76 21.25 -1.96
N ARG A 311 -2.31 21.36 -0.75
CA ARG A 311 -1.79 22.26 0.28
C ARG A 311 -0.37 21.89 0.68
N ALA A 312 -0.12 20.61 1.00
CA ALA A 312 1.22 20.11 1.32
C ALA A 312 2.22 20.34 0.18
N ARG A 313 1.81 20.05 -1.07
CA ARG A 313 2.63 20.27 -2.27
C ARG A 313 2.97 21.75 -2.47
N THR A 314 2.04 22.65 -2.21
CA THR A 314 2.28 24.11 -2.30
C THR A 314 3.30 24.55 -1.27
N GLN A 315 3.20 24.05 -0.04
CA GLN A 315 4.15 24.37 1.04
C GLN A 315 5.54 23.76 0.77
N LEU A 316 5.62 22.57 0.19
CA LEU A 316 6.89 22.01 -0.28
C LEU A 316 7.57 22.89 -1.34
N ARG A 317 6.81 23.41 -2.29
CA ARG A 317 7.32 24.37 -3.30
C ARG A 317 7.82 25.67 -2.65
N GLU A 318 7.12 26.17 -1.64
CA GLU A 318 7.57 27.33 -0.88
C GLU A 318 8.92 27.07 -0.20
N ILE A 319 9.07 25.91 0.45
CA ILE A 319 10.34 25.48 1.07
C ILE A 319 11.46 25.40 0.02
N VAL A 320 11.20 24.75 -1.12
CA VAL A 320 12.16 24.65 -2.24
C VAL A 320 12.60 26.04 -2.70
N ASN A 321 11.67 26.98 -2.87
CA ASN A 321 11.96 28.36 -3.29
C ASN A 321 12.81 29.12 -2.24
N VAL A 322 12.65 28.83 -0.95
CA VAL A 322 13.50 29.42 0.09
C VAL A 322 14.91 28.83 0.06
N LEU A 323 15.04 27.51 -0.18
CA LEU A 323 16.34 26.84 -0.29
C LEU A 323 17.18 27.34 -1.47
N GLN A 324 16.53 27.77 -2.55
CA GLN A 324 17.18 28.34 -3.75
C GLN A 324 17.80 29.73 -3.54
N LYS A 325 17.32 30.50 -2.56
CA LYS A 325 17.78 31.86 -2.29
C LYS A 325 19.01 31.89 -1.39
#